data_AF-A0A6P0YYL4-F1
#
_entry.id   AF-A0A6P0YYL4-F1
#
_cell.length_a   1.000
_cell.length_b   1.000
_cell.length_c   1.000
_cell.angle_alpha   90.00
_cell.angle_beta   90.00
_cell.angle_gamma   90.00
#
_symmetry.space_group_name_H-M   'P 1'
#
loop_
_entity.id
_entity.type
_entity.pdbx_description
1 polymer ?
#
loop_
_entity_poly.entity_id
_entity_poly.type
_entity_poly.pdbx_seq_one_letter_code
_entity_poly.pdbx_strand_id
1 'polypeptide(L)'
;ADDFLVEDITLSDGTLVPIDGANKPTLDVRAGVSADAIVAPGITGFDDSPTEFFFDANLNVVEAPPETNTAATSADIAISGIGVSAPDGVVLLSNQYQPNTLLPGGAIEVGEVRVDETFRELTGGGFTGESGSVFIDSRNQIRITNRIETSSDSGNSRGGEIKLLANGDILLTNRVLVDASGNGGGGIEILGESITLTDGSIIVSNTTGSELGREVLVNANQLILTDGSVIAVNSLGDGQAGNLTVNASESVKVIGRSADGESASALRAQAVQGSTGNAGNMGINTPTLLITDGAQVSVSTFGEGVGGSLTINASESVQVISTLAADSEFRSGLAAQAHGKGKAGNLTISTPKLLITDGAFVSAGTLGEGNGGGLTVNVTELVQVMGTSSDGKFASALAVQASRGSTGNAGDFSISTPKLLITDGAFVSASTLGEGDGGSLSIHASESVQVIGISADGKLASGLAAQAQGRGDAGKLTISTAKLLIANGAVVTVGTLGEGDGGNLNVNASESVYVIGESADGMSSSAIISAQRKRIEYLEKSFQQEIESTKSIEPKQKQ
;
A
#
# COMPACT_ATOMS: atom_id res chain seq x y z
N ALA A 1 -19.61 -36.27 33.05
CA ALA A 1 -18.44 -36.04 32.19
C ALA A 1 -18.20 -34.55 32.24
N ASP A 2 -16.96 -34.11 32.11
CA ASP A 2 -16.68 -32.68 32.00
C ASP A 2 -17.44 -32.11 30.80
N ASP A 3 -18.05 -30.94 30.97
CA ASP A 3 -18.99 -30.34 30.01
C ASP A 3 -18.28 -29.41 29.00
N PHE A 4 -17.01 -29.70 28.72
CA PHE A 4 -16.13 -28.88 27.91
C PHE A 4 -15.15 -29.74 27.08
N LEU A 5 -14.66 -29.17 25.97
CA LEU A 5 -13.65 -29.80 25.10
C LEU A 5 -12.25 -29.27 25.41
N VAL A 6 -11.26 -30.17 25.50
CA VAL A 6 -9.83 -29.83 25.54
C VAL A 6 -9.10 -30.65 24.48
N GLU A 7 -8.69 -30.00 23.39
CA GLU A 7 -8.07 -30.65 22.23
C GLU A 7 -7.20 -29.65 21.44
N ASP A 8 -6.08 -30.11 20.87
CA ASP A 8 -5.31 -29.33 19.91
C ASP A 8 -5.79 -29.62 18.48
N ILE A 9 -6.22 -28.58 17.76
CA ILE A 9 -6.70 -28.67 16.39
C ILE A 9 -5.65 -28.20 15.41
N THR A 10 -5.23 -29.06 14.49
CA THR A 10 -4.38 -28.68 13.37
C THR A 10 -5.24 -28.20 12.20
N LEU A 11 -5.07 -26.94 11.79
CA LEU A 11 -5.68 -26.37 10.59
C LEU A 11 -5.00 -26.90 9.32
N SER A 12 -5.61 -26.66 8.16
CA SER A 12 -5.10 -27.12 6.86
C SER A 12 -3.68 -26.62 6.52
N ASP A 13 -3.26 -25.49 7.09
CA ASP A 13 -1.91 -24.92 6.92
C ASP A 13 -0.87 -25.46 7.93
N GLY A 14 -1.29 -26.34 8.85
CA GLY A 14 -0.46 -26.90 9.92
C GLY A 14 -0.47 -26.11 11.22
N THR A 15 -1.19 -24.99 11.29
CA THR A 15 -1.34 -24.20 12.52
C THR A 15 -2.04 -25.01 13.60
N LEU A 16 -1.50 -25.00 14.81
CA LEU A 16 -2.13 -25.59 15.97
C LEU A 16 -2.99 -24.55 16.70
N VAL A 17 -4.27 -24.84 16.83
CA VAL A 17 -5.25 -24.07 17.59
C VAL A 17 -5.61 -24.86 18.85
N PRO A 18 -5.09 -24.46 20.02
CA PRO A 18 -5.45 -25.12 21.27
C PRO A 18 -6.87 -24.72 21.66
N ILE A 19 -7.76 -25.72 21.72
CA ILE A 19 -9.12 -25.58 22.25
C ILE A 19 -9.07 -26.04 23.71
N ASP A 20 -9.38 -25.13 24.62
CA ASP A 20 -9.47 -25.41 26.05
C ASP A 20 -10.73 -24.73 26.60
N GLY A 21 -11.87 -25.38 26.40
CA GLY A 21 -13.18 -24.90 26.84
C GLY A 21 -13.31 -24.80 28.36
N ALA A 22 -12.39 -25.36 29.14
CA ALA A 22 -12.37 -25.22 30.59
C ALA A 22 -11.86 -23.84 31.04
N ASN A 23 -10.92 -23.28 30.27
CA ASN A 23 -10.21 -22.04 30.63
C ASN A 23 -10.49 -20.88 29.66
N LYS A 24 -10.92 -21.16 28.44
CA LYS A 24 -11.16 -20.17 27.38
C LYS A 24 -12.54 -20.34 26.75
N PRO A 25 -13.40 -19.32 26.81
CA PRO A 25 -14.68 -19.35 26.11
C PRO A 25 -14.47 -19.59 24.61
N THR A 26 -15.02 -20.69 24.10
CA THR A 26 -14.75 -21.17 22.75
C THR A 26 -16.04 -21.56 22.06
N LEU A 27 -16.28 -21.03 20.87
CA LEU A 27 -17.22 -21.60 19.92
C LEU A 27 -16.44 -22.43 18.90
N ASP A 28 -16.70 -23.73 18.87
CA ASP A 28 -16.09 -24.68 17.95
C ASP A 28 -17.18 -25.34 17.11
N VAL A 29 -17.22 -25.02 15.81
CA VAL A 29 -18.16 -25.61 14.86
C VAL A 29 -17.38 -26.39 13.80
N ARG A 30 -17.62 -27.71 13.78
CA ARG A 30 -17.03 -28.62 12.81
C ARG A 30 -18.10 -29.27 11.95
N ALA A 31 -17.94 -29.22 10.62
CA ALA A 31 -18.89 -29.83 9.69
C ALA A 31 -18.23 -30.80 8.72
N GLY A 32 -19.02 -31.77 8.24
CA GLY A 32 -18.55 -32.79 7.31
C GLY A 32 -17.47 -33.71 7.87
N VAL A 33 -17.37 -33.87 9.19
CA VAL A 33 -16.33 -34.65 9.87
C VAL A 33 -16.56 -36.16 9.68
N SER A 34 -15.49 -36.96 9.61
CA SER A 34 -15.59 -38.43 9.59
C SER A 34 -16.25 -38.95 10.87
N ALA A 35 -17.15 -39.94 10.77
CA ALA A 35 -17.87 -40.47 11.93
C ALA A 35 -16.92 -41.02 13.01
N ASP A 36 -15.79 -41.59 12.62
CA ASP A 36 -14.79 -42.14 13.54
C ASP A 36 -14.05 -41.06 14.35
N ALA A 37 -14.11 -39.80 13.90
CA ALA A 37 -13.48 -38.64 14.53
C ALA A 37 -14.39 -37.95 15.54
N ILE A 38 -15.69 -38.27 15.55
CA ILE A 38 -16.66 -37.73 16.50
C ILE A 38 -16.51 -38.53 17.80
N VAL A 39 -15.62 -38.08 18.68
CA VAL A 39 -15.45 -38.67 20.01
C VAL A 39 -16.52 -38.12 20.94
N ALA A 40 -17.01 -38.95 21.87
CA ALA A 40 -17.85 -38.48 22.96
C ALA A 40 -17.08 -37.45 23.82
N PRO A 41 -17.77 -36.43 24.37
CA PRO A 41 -19.22 -36.28 24.39
C PRO A 41 -19.77 -35.60 23.13
N GLY A 42 -21.07 -35.76 22.88
CA GLY A 42 -21.76 -35.08 21.78
C GLY A 42 -21.86 -33.57 22.03
N ILE A 43 -23.07 -33.02 22.06
CA ILE A 43 -23.27 -31.62 22.46
C ILE A 43 -23.00 -31.50 23.97
N THR A 44 -22.02 -30.67 24.36
CA THR A 44 -21.69 -30.31 25.76
C THR A 44 -21.73 -28.81 25.96
N GLY A 45 -21.90 -28.36 27.20
CA GLY A 45 -21.96 -26.97 27.63
C GLY A 45 -23.37 -26.51 27.99
N PHE A 46 -24.32 -27.44 28.18
CA PHE A 46 -25.73 -27.16 28.44
C PHE A 46 -26.10 -27.74 29.80
N ASP A 47 -26.28 -26.87 30.80
CA ASP A 47 -26.65 -27.21 32.17
C ASP A 47 -28.14 -27.60 32.26
N ASP A 48 -28.49 -28.80 31.78
CA ASP A 48 -29.87 -29.36 31.79
C ASP A 48 -30.95 -28.45 31.14
N SER A 49 -30.55 -27.35 30.51
CA SER A 49 -31.39 -26.34 29.85
C SER A 49 -30.94 -26.19 28.39
N PRO A 50 -31.46 -27.02 27.46
CA PRO A 50 -31.14 -26.93 26.03
C PRO A 50 -31.62 -25.60 25.37
N THR A 51 -32.20 -24.69 26.14
CA THR A 51 -32.69 -23.37 25.71
C THR A 51 -31.68 -22.23 25.92
N GLU A 52 -30.50 -22.51 26.46
CA GLU A 52 -29.49 -21.47 26.68
C GLU A 52 -28.75 -21.16 25.36
N PHE A 53 -29.44 -20.32 24.55
CA PHE A 53 -28.88 -19.38 23.57
C PHE A 53 -28.73 -19.81 22.10
N PHE A 54 -29.59 -20.70 21.58
CA PHE A 54 -29.90 -20.64 20.14
C PHE A 54 -30.90 -19.52 19.89
N PHE A 55 -30.53 -18.53 19.10
CA PHE A 55 -31.43 -17.46 18.71
C PHE A 55 -31.64 -17.47 17.19
N ASP A 56 -32.87 -17.22 16.76
CA ASP A 56 -33.12 -16.88 15.35
C ASP A 56 -32.58 -15.47 15.04
N ALA A 57 -32.66 -15.06 13.78
CA ALA A 57 -32.21 -13.73 13.35
C ALA A 57 -32.93 -12.55 14.06
N ASN A 58 -34.03 -12.80 14.77
CA ASN A 58 -34.78 -11.80 15.56
C ASN A 58 -34.52 -11.91 17.07
N LEU A 59 -33.49 -12.67 17.48
CA LEU A 59 -33.17 -12.93 18.89
C LEU A 59 -34.28 -13.67 19.65
N ASN A 60 -35.10 -14.46 18.95
CA ASN A 60 -36.04 -15.37 19.61
C ASN A 60 -35.33 -16.68 19.96
N VAL A 61 -35.53 -17.17 21.18
CA VAL A 61 -34.99 -18.46 21.63
C VAL A 61 -35.52 -19.58 20.73
N VAL A 62 -34.63 -20.41 20.21
CA VAL A 62 -34.89 -21.59 19.38
C VAL A 62 -34.55 -22.85 20.18
N GLU A 63 -35.25 -23.95 19.91
CA GLU A 63 -34.91 -25.26 20.50
C GLU A 63 -33.51 -25.71 20.06
N ALA A 64 -32.79 -26.39 20.95
CA ALA A 64 -31.51 -27.01 20.63
C ALA A 64 -31.62 -27.96 19.42
N PRO A 65 -30.54 -28.13 18.63
CA PRO A 65 -30.48 -29.16 17.62
C PRO A 65 -30.76 -30.54 18.23
N PRO A 66 -31.49 -31.44 17.53
CA PRO A 66 -31.81 -32.76 18.05
C PRO A 66 -30.55 -33.60 18.32
N GLU A 67 -30.54 -34.35 19.44
CA GLU A 67 -29.42 -35.20 19.88
C GLU A 67 -29.06 -36.32 18.89
N THR A 68 -29.98 -36.69 18.00
CA THR A 68 -29.75 -37.71 16.97
C THR A 68 -29.86 -37.06 15.61
N ASN A 69 -28.69 -36.84 14.99
CA ASN A 69 -28.61 -36.20 13.69
C ASN A 69 -29.12 -37.16 12.60
N THR A 70 -29.92 -36.64 11.67
CA THR A 70 -30.11 -37.28 10.36
C THR A 70 -28.75 -37.45 9.67
N ALA A 71 -28.62 -38.40 8.74
CA ALA A 71 -27.38 -38.59 7.99
C ALA A 71 -26.95 -37.25 7.36
N ALA A 72 -25.69 -36.84 7.60
CA ALA A 72 -25.14 -35.62 7.05
C ALA A 72 -25.25 -35.62 5.51
N THR A 73 -25.65 -34.49 4.93
CA THR A 73 -25.89 -34.34 3.50
C THR A 73 -24.92 -33.37 2.82
N SER A 74 -24.19 -32.56 3.60
CA SER A 74 -23.18 -31.61 3.13
C SER A 74 -22.11 -31.38 4.21
N ALA A 75 -20.94 -30.88 3.79
CA ALA A 75 -19.88 -30.33 4.64
C ALA A 75 -19.93 -28.80 4.78
N ASP A 76 -20.95 -28.15 4.22
CA ASP A 76 -21.10 -26.69 4.28
C ASP A 76 -21.40 -26.19 5.71
N ILE A 77 -20.90 -25.00 6.02
CA ILE A 77 -21.24 -24.24 7.22
C ILE A 77 -21.88 -22.92 6.77
N ALA A 78 -23.06 -22.62 7.28
CA ALA A 78 -23.74 -21.34 7.05
C ALA A 78 -24.21 -20.78 8.39
N ILE A 79 -23.61 -19.66 8.82
CA ILE A 79 -23.91 -19.04 10.11
C ILE A 79 -24.23 -17.56 9.89
N SER A 80 -25.39 -17.12 10.39
CA SER A 80 -25.78 -15.71 10.26
C SER A 80 -24.91 -14.80 11.12
N GLY A 81 -24.70 -15.14 12.38
CA GLY A 81 -23.96 -14.31 13.32
C GLY A 81 -23.38 -15.12 14.47
N ILE A 82 -22.18 -14.75 14.89
CA ILE A 82 -21.47 -15.30 16.04
C ILE A 82 -21.08 -14.13 16.93
N GLY A 83 -21.42 -14.22 18.22
CA GLY A 83 -21.00 -13.26 19.23
C GLY A 83 -20.41 -13.99 20.42
N VAL A 84 -19.13 -13.76 20.70
CA VAL A 84 -18.45 -14.30 21.88
C VAL A 84 -18.14 -13.15 22.81
N SER A 85 -19.02 -12.95 23.80
CA SER A 85 -18.81 -11.97 24.87
C SER A 85 -17.89 -12.60 25.92
N ALA A 86 -16.58 -12.67 25.65
CA ALA A 86 -15.49 -13.15 26.55
C ALA A 86 -14.13 -12.54 26.17
N PRO A 87 -13.29 -12.08 27.12
CA PRO A 87 -11.87 -11.85 26.82
C PRO A 87 -11.19 -13.15 26.40
N ASP A 88 -10.21 -13.05 25.51
CA ASP A 88 -9.44 -14.18 24.98
C ASP A 88 -10.31 -15.29 24.35
N GLY A 89 -11.52 -14.94 23.91
CA GLY A 89 -12.46 -15.89 23.30
C GLY A 89 -11.94 -16.47 21.99
N VAL A 90 -12.39 -17.67 21.63
CA VAL A 90 -12.00 -18.33 20.37
C VAL A 90 -13.24 -18.70 19.56
N VAL A 91 -13.22 -18.40 18.28
CA VAL A 91 -14.16 -18.93 17.29
C VAL A 91 -13.39 -19.78 16.30
N LEU A 92 -13.71 -21.07 16.23
CA LEU A 92 -13.19 -22.01 15.25
C LEU A 92 -14.33 -22.53 14.38
N LEU A 93 -14.26 -22.26 13.08
CA LEU A 93 -15.13 -22.85 12.07
C LEU A 93 -14.29 -23.69 11.14
N SER A 94 -14.49 -25.01 11.12
CA SER A 94 -13.73 -25.88 10.23
C SER A 94 -14.61 -26.93 9.59
N ASN A 95 -14.47 -27.09 8.28
CA ASN A 95 -14.86 -28.34 7.64
C ASN A 95 -13.62 -29.13 7.20
N GLN A 96 -12.40 -28.70 7.51
CA GLN A 96 -11.15 -29.38 7.15
C GLN A 96 -10.64 -30.35 8.23
N TYR A 97 -11.17 -30.29 9.46
CA TYR A 97 -10.82 -31.25 10.51
C TYR A 97 -11.34 -32.66 10.18
N GLN A 98 -10.42 -33.62 10.04
CA GLN A 98 -10.67 -35.04 9.76
C GLN A 98 -11.81 -35.26 8.75
N PRO A 99 -11.64 -34.81 7.50
CA PRO A 99 -12.76 -34.57 6.61
C PRO A 99 -13.38 -35.87 6.08
N ASN A 100 -14.70 -36.00 6.16
CA ASN A 100 -15.45 -37.01 5.40
C ASN A 100 -15.57 -36.56 3.93
N THR A 101 -14.73 -37.13 3.08
CA THR A 101 -14.65 -36.80 1.65
C THR A 101 -15.83 -37.34 0.83
N LEU A 102 -16.72 -38.15 1.42
CA LEU A 102 -17.96 -38.61 0.77
C LEU A 102 -19.07 -37.55 0.81
N LEU A 103 -18.96 -36.55 1.68
CA LEU A 103 -19.93 -35.47 1.78
C LEU A 103 -19.59 -34.38 0.75
N PRO A 104 -20.57 -33.94 -0.07
CA PRO A 104 -20.39 -32.83 -0.98
C PRO A 104 -20.34 -31.49 -0.23
N GLY A 105 -20.08 -30.40 -0.96
CA GLY A 105 -19.97 -29.06 -0.38
C GLY A 105 -18.58 -28.81 0.22
N GLY A 106 -18.55 -28.03 1.28
CA GLY A 106 -17.32 -27.60 1.94
C GLY A 106 -17.11 -26.08 1.91
N ALA A 107 -18.13 -25.30 1.57
CA ALA A 107 -18.09 -23.85 1.70
C ALA A 107 -18.38 -23.43 3.15
N ILE A 108 -17.78 -22.33 3.57
CA ILE A 108 -18.12 -21.66 4.84
C ILE A 108 -18.63 -20.26 4.52
N GLU A 109 -19.88 -20.00 4.89
CA GLU A 109 -20.50 -18.69 4.79
C GLU A 109 -20.81 -18.16 6.19
N VAL A 110 -20.33 -16.95 6.47
CA VAL A 110 -20.56 -16.29 7.75
C VAL A 110 -21.04 -14.86 7.51
N GLY A 111 -22.13 -14.49 8.17
CA GLY A 111 -22.57 -13.10 8.17
C GLY A 111 -21.65 -12.25 9.02
N GLU A 112 -21.69 -12.47 10.33
CA GLU A 112 -20.96 -11.67 11.32
C GLU A 112 -20.25 -12.55 12.35
N VAL A 113 -19.03 -12.16 12.72
CA VAL A 113 -18.32 -12.70 13.90
C VAL A 113 -17.83 -11.54 14.74
N ARG A 114 -18.22 -11.51 16.01
CA ARG A 114 -17.80 -10.50 16.98
C ARG A 114 -17.19 -11.13 18.21
N VAL A 115 -15.91 -10.86 18.40
CA VAL A 115 -15.11 -11.25 19.58
C VAL A 115 -14.34 -10.04 20.13
N ASP A 116 -14.86 -8.84 19.82
CA ASP A 116 -14.31 -7.54 20.16
C ASP A 116 -14.82 -7.00 21.51
N GLU A 117 -14.14 -5.98 22.02
CA GLU A 117 -14.45 -5.37 23.32
C GLU A 117 -15.83 -4.69 23.34
N THR A 118 -16.24 -4.04 22.25
CA THR A 118 -17.48 -3.25 22.24
C THR A 118 -18.74 -4.11 22.22
N PHE A 119 -18.66 -5.30 21.63
CA PHE A 119 -19.73 -6.28 21.73
C PHE A 119 -20.04 -6.65 23.19
N ARG A 120 -19.02 -6.64 24.05
CA ARG A 120 -19.20 -6.90 25.49
C ARG A 120 -19.83 -5.76 26.25
N GLU A 121 -19.52 -4.51 25.90
CA GLU A 121 -20.15 -3.34 26.51
C GLU A 121 -21.67 -3.32 26.27
N LEU A 122 -22.12 -3.76 25.08
CA LEU A 122 -23.54 -3.95 24.78
C LEU A 122 -24.20 -5.02 25.67
N THR A 123 -23.42 -5.98 26.17
CA THR A 123 -23.87 -7.02 27.11
C THR A 123 -23.68 -6.64 28.59
N GLY A 124 -23.24 -5.41 28.89
CA GLY A 124 -23.21 -4.86 30.25
C GLY A 124 -22.03 -5.30 31.13
N GLY A 125 -20.96 -5.87 30.56
CA GLY A 125 -19.75 -6.26 31.28
C GLY A 125 -18.53 -5.42 30.91
N GLY A 126 -17.71 -5.04 31.90
CA GLY A 126 -16.38 -4.47 31.65
C GLY A 126 -15.44 -5.50 31.01
N PHE A 127 -14.46 -5.02 30.24
CA PHE A 127 -13.45 -5.86 29.59
C PHE A 127 -12.11 -5.78 30.34
N THR A 128 -11.53 -6.94 30.66
CA THR A 128 -10.16 -7.08 31.15
C THR A 128 -9.54 -8.30 30.49
N GLY A 129 -8.66 -8.11 29.50
CA GLY A 129 -8.01 -9.18 28.72
C GLY A 129 -7.75 -8.76 27.28
N GLU A 130 -7.29 -9.68 26.44
CA GLU A 130 -7.08 -9.44 25.00
C GLU A 130 -8.35 -9.71 24.20
N SER A 131 -8.48 -9.09 23.02
CA SER A 131 -9.59 -9.40 22.09
C SER A 131 -9.45 -10.83 21.57
N GLY A 132 -10.58 -11.51 21.34
CA GLY A 132 -10.54 -12.92 20.97
C GLY A 132 -10.22 -13.19 19.50
N SER A 133 -9.92 -14.44 19.19
CA SER A 133 -9.42 -14.87 17.88
C SER A 133 -10.46 -15.63 17.07
N VAL A 134 -10.35 -15.55 15.75
CA VAL A 134 -11.24 -16.18 14.77
C VAL A 134 -10.43 -17.00 13.78
N PHE A 135 -10.73 -18.29 13.68
CA PHE A 135 -10.12 -19.23 12.76
C PHE A 135 -11.21 -19.85 11.88
N ILE A 136 -11.09 -19.69 10.56
CA ILE A 136 -11.99 -20.28 9.57
C ILE A 136 -11.18 -21.11 8.59
N ASP A 137 -11.45 -22.41 8.51
CA ASP A 137 -10.71 -23.38 7.71
C ASP A 137 -11.64 -24.22 6.81
N SER A 138 -11.64 -23.87 5.51
CA SER A 138 -12.60 -24.27 4.51
C SER A 138 -11.99 -25.18 3.43
N ARG A 139 -12.68 -26.29 3.15
CA ARG A 139 -12.40 -27.23 2.05
C ARG A 139 -12.53 -26.60 0.68
N ASN A 140 -13.34 -25.55 0.57
CA ASN A 140 -13.70 -24.92 -0.68
C ASN A 140 -13.62 -23.40 -0.51
N GLN A 141 -14.75 -22.70 -0.42
CA GLN A 141 -14.80 -21.24 -0.40
C GLN A 141 -15.05 -20.70 1.02
N ILE A 142 -14.56 -19.49 1.31
CA ILE A 142 -15.04 -18.67 2.43
C ILE A 142 -15.78 -17.46 1.86
N ARG A 143 -16.98 -17.20 2.39
CA ARG A 143 -17.75 -15.99 2.08
C ARG A 143 -18.13 -15.27 3.36
N ILE A 144 -17.69 -14.02 3.50
CA ILE A 144 -18.11 -13.15 4.60
C ILE A 144 -19.11 -12.14 4.03
N THR A 145 -20.24 -11.92 4.73
CA THR A 145 -21.33 -11.08 4.19
C THR A 145 -21.60 -9.82 5.00
N ASN A 146 -21.01 -9.67 6.19
CA ASN A 146 -21.07 -8.45 6.97
C ASN A 146 -19.69 -8.14 7.59
N ARG A 147 -19.21 -8.93 8.56
CA ARG A 147 -17.96 -8.58 9.25
C ARG A 147 -17.30 -9.71 10.05
N ILE A 148 -16.02 -9.52 10.35
CA ILE A 148 -15.29 -10.21 11.41
C ILE A 148 -14.58 -9.13 12.24
N GLU A 149 -14.96 -8.98 13.51
CA GLU A 149 -14.37 -7.98 14.40
C GLU A 149 -13.71 -8.68 15.60
N THR A 150 -12.40 -8.49 15.72
CA THR A 150 -11.54 -8.89 16.84
C THR A 150 -10.79 -7.67 17.41
N SER A 151 -11.34 -6.46 17.22
CA SER A 151 -10.68 -5.21 17.60
C SER A 151 -10.74 -4.92 19.11
N SER A 152 -9.75 -4.15 19.59
CA SER A 152 -9.69 -3.55 20.93
C SER A 152 -9.83 -2.03 20.83
N ASP A 153 -10.99 -1.53 21.27
CA ASP A 153 -11.34 -0.11 21.20
C ASP A 153 -10.91 0.67 22.45
N SER A 154 -10.61 -0.02 23.55
CA SER A 154 -10.10 0.63 24.77
C SER A 154 -8.68 1.19 24.62
N GLY A 155 -7.96 0.79 23.56
CA GLY A 155 -6.57 1.18 23.30
C GLY A 155 -5.55 0.55 24.26
N ASN A 156 -5.99 -0.27 25.21
CA ASN A 156 -5.14 -0.89 26.22
C ASN A 156 -4.72 -2.31 25.84
N SER A 157 -5.53 -3.04 25.07
CA SER A 157 -5.29 -4.44 24.69
C SER A 157 -4.99 -4.56 23.20
N ARG A 158 -4.38 -5.68 22.78
CA ARG A 158 -4.19 -6.04 21.38
C ARG A 158 -5.52 -6.46 20.74
N GLY A 159 -5.55 -6.28 19.42
CA GLY A 159 -6.56 -6.94 18.60
C GLY A 159 -6.28 -8.45 18.51
N GLY A 160 -7.33 -9.23 18.35
CA GLY A 160 -7.27 -10.68 18.26
C GLY A 160 -6.78 -11.16 16.90
N GLU A 161 -6.45 -12.45 16.81
CA GLU A 161 -5.97 -13.05 15.56
C GLU A 161 -7.13 -13.43 14.64
N ILE A 162 -6.98 -13.19 13.34
CA ILE A 162 -7.94 -13.64 12.31
C ILE A 162 -7.20 -14.50 11.30
N LYS A 163 -7.65 -15.73 11.10
CA LYS A 163 -7.09 -16.64 10.10
C LYS A 163 -8.20 -17.19 9.20
N LEU A 164 -8.10 -16.94 7.91
CA LEU A 164 -9.04 -17.39 6.89
C LEU A 164 -8.31 -18.29 5.88
N LEU A 165 -8.58 -19.60 5.92
CA LEU A 165 -7.96 -20.59 5.05
C LEU A 165 -9.01 -21.23 4.16
N ALA A 166 -8.85 -21.12 2.85
CA ALA A 166 -9.72 -21.73 1.86
C ALA A 166 -8.87 -22.45 0.81
N ASN A 167 -9.26 -23.67 0.44
CA ASN A 167 -8.64 -24.32 -0.73
C ASN A 167 -9.14 -23.70 -2.05
N GLY A 168 -10.23 -22.94 -2.03
CA GLY A 168 -10.78 -22.18 -3.16
C GLY A 168 -10.81 -20.69 -2.83
N ASP A 169 -11.89 -20.01 -3.23
CA ASP A 169 -11.95 -18.55 -3.14
C ASP A 169 -12.27 -18.02 -1.74
N ILE A 170 -11.84 -16.78 -1.46
CA ILE A 170 -12.29 -15.97 -0.33
C ILE A 170 -12.92 -14.69 -0.87
N LEU A 171 -14.22 -14.52 -0.60
CA LEU A 171 -15.02 -13.40 -1.10
C LEU A 171 -15.44 -12.47 0.04
N LEU A 172 -14.97 -11.22 -0.03
CA LEU A 172 -15.40 -10.10 0.82
C LEU A 172 -16.08 -9.06 -0.07
N THR A 173 -17.41 -9.04 -0.05
CA THR A 173 -18.23 -8.24 -0.98
C THR A 173 -19.27 -7.45 -0.21
N ASN A 174 -19.71 -6.29 -0.72
CA ASN A 174 -20.69 -5.42 -0.07
C ASN A 174 -20.22 -4.80 1.26
N ARG A 175 -19.09 -4.08 1.26
CA ARG A 175 -18.56 -3.33 2.42
C ARG A 175 -18.26 -4.21 3.63
N VAL A 176 -17.75 -5.41 3.41
CA VAL A 176 -17.34 -6.30 4.51
C VAL A 176 -16.21 -5.66 5.30
N LEU A 177 -16.26 -5.76 6.63
CA LEU A 177 -15.18 -5.32 7.52
C LEU A 177 -14.51 -6.53 8.19
N VAL A 178 -13.20 -6.68 8.03
CA VAL A 178 -12.36 -7.59 8.81
C VAL A 178 -11.39 -6.73 9.63
N ASP A 179 -11.61 -6.63 10.93
CA ASP A 179 -10.89 -5.69 11.80
C ASP A 179 -10.24 -6.41 12.98
N ALA A 180 -8.91 -6.31 13.06
CA ALA A 180 -8.09 -6.80 14.15
C ALA A 180 -7.31 -5.67 14.84
N SER A 181 -7.81 -4.44 14.83
CA SER A 181 -7.12 -3.27 15.39
C SER A 181 -6.99 -3.32 16.92
N GLY A 182 -5.96 -2.67 17.49
CA GLY A 182 -5.77 -2.58 18.94
C GLY A 182 -4.41 -1.98 19.32
N ASN A 183 -4.07 -1.97 20.61
CA ASN A 183 -2.83 -1.38 21.16
C ASN A 183 -1.58 -1.80 20.38
N GLY A 184 -1.49 -3.08 20.00
CA GLY A 184 -0.46 -3.62 19.12
C GLY A 184 -0.99 -4.26 17.83
N GLY A 185 -2.24 -3.99 17.45
CA GLY A 185 -2.94 -4.71 16.38
C GLY A 185 -2.99 -6.24 16.57
N GLY A 186 -3.79 -6.90 15.74
CA GLY A 186 -3.95 -8.34 15.67
C GLY A 186 -3.32 -8.89 14.39
N GLY A 187 -2.94 -10.16 14.42
CA GLY A 187 -2.43 -10.83 13.22
C GLY A 187 -3.60 -11.19 12.30
N ILE A 188 -3.44 -10.98 10.99
CA ILE A 188 -4.42 -11.44 10.00
C ILE A 188 -3.70 -12.30 8.96
N GLU A 189 -4.12 -13.56 8.82
CA GLU A 189 -3.60 -14.45 7.77
C GLU A 189 -4.73 -14.92 6.87
N ILE A 190 -4.54 -14.78 5.56
CA ILE A 190 -5.55 -15.13 4.56
C ILE A 190 -4.89 -15.95 3.47
N LEU A 191 -5.42 -17.16 3.25
CA LEU A 191 -4.96 -18.10 2.24
C LEU A 191 -6.14 -18.56 1.39
N GLY A 192 -6.09 -18.34 0.08
CA GLY A 192 -7.11 -18.78 -0.88
C GLY A 192 -6.59 -18.91 -2.30
N GLU A 193 -7.33 -19.52 -3.22
CA GLU A 193 -7.00 -19.49 -4.65
C GLU A 193 -7.17 -18.07 -5.20
N SER A 194 -8.39 -17.54 -5.15
CA SER A 194 -8.68 -16.13 -5.41
C SER A 194 -9.16 -15.44 -4.13
N ILE A 195 -8.51 -14.33 -3.76
CA ILE A 195 -8.98 -13.45 -2.70
C ILE A 195 -9.52 -12.18 -3.36
N THR A 196 -10.83 -11.95 -3.23
CA THR A 196 -11.51 -10.81 -3.84
C THR A 196 -12.14 -9.92 -2.78
N LEU A 197 -11.74 -8.66 -2.76
CA LEU A 197 -12.37 -7.58 -2.00
C LEU A 197 -13.01 -6.61 -2.98
N THR A 198 -14.30 -6.36 -2.82
CA THR A 198 -15.05 -5.40 -3.65
C THR A 198 -16.05 -4.59 -2.84
N ASP A 199 -16.65 -3.58 -3.46
CA ASP A 199 -17.66 -2.69 -2.92
C ASP A 199 -17.22 -2.01 -1.61
N GLY A 200 -15.97 -1.54 -1.54
CA GLY A 200 -15.46 -0.86 -0.35
C GLY A 200 -15.24 -1.77 0.85
N SER A 201 -15.08 -3.08 0.66
CA SER A 201 -14.70 -4.01 1.73
C SER A 201 -13.29 -3.71 2.25
N ILE A 202 -13.08 -3.89 3.55
CA ILE A 202 -11.88 -3.48 4.29
C ILE A 202 -11.34 -4.64 5.12
N ILE A 203 -10.03 -4.84 5.05
CA ILE A 203 -9.26 -5.65 6.00
C ILE A 203 -8.28 -4.72 6.71
N VAL A 204 -8.27 -4.71 8.04
CA VAL A 204 -7.48 -3.75 8.78
C VAL A 204 -6.93 -4.32 10.08
N SER A 205 -5.66 -4.00 10.37
CA SER A 205 -5.03 -4.21 11.66
C SER A 205 -4.24 -2.95 12.04
N ASN A 206 -4.94 -2.01 12.69
CA ASN A 206 -4.31 -0.76 13.14
C ASN A 206 -3.66 -0.93 14.51
N THR A 207 -2.45 -0.39 14.66
CA THR A 207 -1.77 -0.20 15.94
C THR A 207 -2.24 1.12 16.55
N THR A 208 -3.12 1.06 17.53
CA THR A 208 -3.74 2.24 18.16
C THR A 208 -2.99 2.72 19.41
N GLY A 209 -2.15 1.88 20.00
CA GLY A 209 -1.42 2.17 21.24
C GLY A 209 0.09 2.19 21.03
N SER A 210 0.84 1.77 22.05
CA SER A 210 2.32 1.81 22.08
C SER A 210 2.99 0.50 21.71
N GLU A 211 2.22 -0.59 21.60
CA GLU A 211 2.78 -1.91 21.31
C GLU A 211 3.10 -2.11 19.83
N LEU A 212 3.92 -3.12 19.52
CA LEU A 212 4.26 -3.43 18.13
C LEU A 212 3.08 -4.13 17.43
N GLY A 213 2.77 -3.60 16.25
CA GLY A 213 1.84 -4.14 15.26
C GLY A 213 2.18 -5.58 14.84
N ARG A 214 1.15 -6.40 14.64
CA ARG A 214 1.26 -7.76 14.09
C ARG A 214 1.10 -7.78 12.57
N GLU A 215 1.63 -8.81 11.93
CA GLU A 215 1.63 -8.95 10.47
C GLU A 215 0.21 -9.20 9.91
N VAL A 216 -0.04 -8.63 8.74
CA VAL A 216 -1.11 -9.06 7.84
C VAL A 216 -0.46 -9.80 6.66
N LEU A 217 -0.77 -11.08 6.51
CA LEU A 217 -0.23 -11.97 5.49
C LEU A 217 -1.35 -12.42 4.55
N VAL A 218 -1.16 -12.16 3.25
CA VAL A 218 -2.10 -12.54 2.20
C VAL A 218 -1.39 -13.46 1.21
N ASN A 219 -1.81 -14.72 1.15
CA ASN A 219 -1.29 -15.73 0.24
C ASN A 219 -2.41 -16.14 -0.73
N ALA A 220 -2.20 -15.95 -2.03
CA ALA A 220 -3.17 -16.34 -3.04
C ALA A 220 -2.56 -16.84 -4.34
N ASN A 221 -3.37 -17.35 -5.26
CA ASN A 221 -3.02 -17.31 -6.67
C ASN A 221 -3.28 -15.91 -7.23
N GLN A 222 -4.47 -15.37 -6.96
CA GLN A 222 -4.88 -14.04 -7.37
C GLN A 222 -5.39 -13.22 -6.18
N LEU A 223 -4.87 -12.00 -6.01
CA LEU A 223 -5.44 -10.99 -5.14
C LEU A 223 -6.09 -9.88 -5.97
N ILE A 224 -7.36 -9.59 -5.71
CA ILE A 224 -8.14 -8.58 -6.44
C ILE A 224 -8.79 -7.62 -5.43
N LEU A 225 -8.44 -6.34 -5.51
CA LEU A 225 -9.09 -5.25 -4.79
C LEU A 225 -9.76 -4.31 -5.80
N THR A 226 -11.09 -4.18 -5.73
CA THR A 226 -11.89 -3.31 -6.60
C THR A 226 -12.78 -2.37 -5.80
N ASP A 227 -13.33 -1.36 -6.48
CA ASP A 227 -14.46 -0.56 -6.00
C ASP A 227 -14.26 0.08 -4.62
N GLY A 228 -13.05 0.58 -4.34
CA GLY A 228 -12.71 1.29 -3.11
C GLY A 228 -12.29 0.38 -1.96
N SER A 229 -12.05 -0.91 -2.22
CA SER A 229 -11.63 -1.87 -1.20
C SER A 229 -10.20 -1.67 -0.70
N VAL A 230 -9.97 -1.97 0.57
CA VAL A 230 -8.69 -1.66 1.25
C VAL A 230 -8.18 -2.83 2.08
N ILE A 231 -6.86 -3.08 2.02
CA ILE A 231 -6.13 -3.84 3.05
C ILE A 231 -5.13 -2.90 3.70
N ALA A 232 -5.16 -2.78 5.03
CA ALA A 232 -4.36 -1.78 5.73
C ALA A 232 -3.74 -2.25 7.06
N VAL A 233 -2.50 -1.81 7.30
CA VAL A 233 -1.78 -1.92 8.57
C VAL A 233 -1.23 -0.56 8.98
N ASN A 234 -1.96 0.21 9.77
CA ASN A 234 -1.57 1.59 10.08
C ASN A 234 -1.12 1.76 11.52
N SER A 235 -0.21 2.71 11.75
CA SER A 235 0.06 3.25 13.08
C SER A 235 -0.80 4.47 13.30
N LEU A 236 -1.64 4.41 14.33
CA LEU A 236 -2.49 5.50 14.83
C LEU A 236 -1.99 6.03 16.18
N GLY A 237 -1.18 5.24 16.91
CA GLY A 237 -0.59 5.59 18.20
C GLY A 237 0.94 5.78 18.14
N ASP A 238 1.59 5.41 19.24
CA ASP A 238 3.05 5.50 19.43
C ASP A 238 3.78 4.21 18.97
N GLY A 239 3.05 3.11 18.86
CA GLY A 239 3.54 1.81 18.43
C GLY A 239 3.75 1.74 16.92
N GLN A 240 4.77 1.00 16.50
CA GLN A 240 4.99 0.74 15.08
C GLN A 240 3.86 -0.13 14.50
N ALA A 241 3.41 0.20 13.29
CA ALA A 241 2.42 -0.60 12.59
C ALA A 241 2.95 -1.99 12.21
N GLY A 242 2.03 -2.93 12.03
CA GLY A 242 2.33 -4.26 11.47
C GLY A 242 2.86 -4.18 10.04
N ASN A 243 3.51 -5.23 9.56
CA ASN A 243 3.88 -5.33 8.15
C ASN A 243 2.72 -5.93 7.33
N LEU A 244 2.65 -5.58 6.04
CA LEU A 244 1.76 -6.21 5.07
C LEU A 244 2.56 -7.01 4.06
N THR A 245 2.37 -8.33 4.03
CA THR A 245 3.00 -9.21 3.05
C THR A 245 1.93 -9.78 2.13
N VAL A 246 2.11 -9.58 0.82
CA VAL A 246 1.24 -10.13 -0.23
C VAL A 246 2.06 -11.05 -1.11
N ASN A 247 1.72 -12.33 -1.12
CA ASN A 247 2.28 -13.34 -2.02
C ASN A 247 1.16 -13.85 -2.93
N ALA A 248 1.22 -13.55 -4.22
CA ALA A 248 0.27 -14.03 -5.20
C ALA A 248 0.98 -14.83 -6.30
N SER A 249 0.67 -16.12 -6.46
CA SER A 249 1.36 -17.00 -7.42
C SER A 249 1.08 -16.67 -8.88
N GLU A 250 0.03 -15.89 -9.19
CA GLU A 250 -0.35 -15.45 -10.54
C GLU A 250 -0.43 -13.93 -10.69
N SER A 251 -1.21 -13.23 -9.85
CA SER A 251 -1.37 -11.78 -10.00
C SER A 251 -1.84 -11.05 -8.75
N VAL A 252 -1.45 -9.78 -8.63
CA VAL A 252 -2.05 -8.78 -7.73
C VAL A 252 -2.68 -7.68 -8.58
N LYS A 253 -3.95 -7.40 -8.35
CA LYS A 253 -4.72 -6.35 -9.03
C LYS A 253 -5.34 -5.41 -8.02
N VAL A 254 -4.97 -4.13 -8.08
CA VAL A 254 -5.60 -3.05 -7.30
C VAL A 254 -6.21 -2.07 -8.29
N ILE A 255 -7.55 -2.02 -8.33
CA ILE A 255 -8.29 -1.41 -9.43
C ILE A 255 -9.34 -0.47 -8.87
N GLY A 256 -9.41 0.74 -9.42
CA GLY A 256 -10.58 1.57 -9.28
C GLY A 256 -10.73 2.27 -7.95
N ARG A 257 -11.95 2.75 -7.73
CA ARG A 257 -12.39 3.57 -6.61
C ARG A 257 -13.82 3.17 -6.26
N SER A 258 -14.29 3.54 -5.09
CA SER A 258 -15.69 3.39 -4.71
C SER A 258 -16.60 4.13 -5.68
N ALA A 259 -17.85 3.68 -5.78
CA ALA A 259 -18.83 4.22 -6.72
C ALA A 259 -19.11 5.73 -6.54
N ASP A 260 -18.91 6.27 -5.33
CA ASP A 260 -19.01 7.70 -5.04
C ASP A 260 -17.75 8.50 -5.45
N GLY A 261 -16.67 7.82 -5.84
CA GLY A 261 -15.42 8.45 -6.21
C GLY A 261 -14.71 9.10 -5.02
N GLU A 262 -14.96 8.67 -3.79
CA GLU A 262 -14.32 9.21 -2.58
C GLU A 262 -13.17 8.33 -2.08
N SER A 263 -13.25 7.01 -2.25
CA SER A 263 -12.27 6.06 -1.73
C SER A 263 -11.54 5.32 -2.84
N ALA A 264 -10.21 5.40 -2.89
CA ALA A 264 -9.41 4.57 -3.79
C ALA A 264 -9.31 3.13 -3.26
N SER A 265 -9.36 2.13 -4.16
CA SER A 265 -8.93 0.78 -3.83
C SER A 265 -7.45 0.82 -3.43
N ALA A 266 -7.07 0.19 -2.32
CA ALA A 266 -5.73 0.38 -1.79
C ALA A 266 -5.11 -0.75 -0.95
N LEU A 267 -3.79 -0.86 -1.04
CA LEU A 267 -2.96 -1.52 -0.03
C LEU A 267 -2.22 -0.44 0.77
N ARG A 268 -2.29 -0.48 2.10
CA ARG A 268 -1.72 0.57 2.96
C ARG A 268 -0.90 0.01 4.12
N ALA A 269 0.26 0.60 4.37
CA ALA A 269 1.01 0.42 5.60
C ALA A 269 1.57 1.76 6.09
N GLN A 270 0.74 2.58 6.76
CA GLN A 270 1.01 4.01 6.94
C GLN A 270 1.19 4.41 8.40
N ALA A 271 1.91 5.50 8.64
CA ALA A 271 1.83 6.25 9.90
C ALA A 271 0.91 7.44 9.66
N VAL A 272 -0.27 7.44 10.28
CA VAL A 272 -1.31 8.44 9.97
C VAL A 272 -1.03 9.78 10.66
N GLN A 273 -1.78 10.81 10.30
CA GLN A 273 -1.63 12.13 10.89
C GLN A 273 -1.86 12.06 12.42
N GLY A 274 -0.90 12.58 13.18
CA GLY A 274 -0.94 12.57 14.65
C GLY A 274 -0.26 11.37 15.31
N SER A 275 0.10 10.33 14.56
CA SER A 275 0.88 9.19 15.08
C SER A 275 2.35 9.57 15.27
N THR A 276 2.95 9.08 16.36
CA THR A 276 4.42 9.10 16.59
C THR A 276 5.07 7.75 16.25
N GLY A 277 4.28 6.69 16.13
CA GLY A 277 4.71 5.37 15.72
C GLY A 277 5.10 5.28 14.25
N ASN A 278 6.04 4.39 13.95
CA ASN A 278 6.50 4.19 12.57
C ASN A 278 5.46 3.42 11.75
N ALA A 279 5.43 3.68 10.46
CA ALA A 279 4.66 2.91 9.50
C ALA A 279 5.23 1.49 9.33
N GLY A 280 4.38 0.58 8.89
CA GLY A 280 4.75 -0.81 8.58
C GLY A 280 5.44 -0.93 7.23
N ASN A 281 6.25 -1.97 7.05
CA ASN A 281 6.78 -2.30 5.72
C ASN A 281 5.75 -3.08 4.90
N MET A 282 5.89 -3.03 3.58
CA MET A 282 5.05 -3.78 2.66
C MET A 282 5.89 -4.57 1.64
N GLY A 283 5.61 -5.86 1.53
CA GLY A 283 6.20 -6.75 0.52
C GLY A 283 5.14 -7.28 -0.44
N ILE A 284 5.37 -7.16 -1.75
CA ILE A 284 4.50 -7.72 -2.79
C ILE A 284 5.32 -8.63 -3.68
N ASN A 285 5.01 -9.93 -3.68
CA ASN A 285 5.65 -10.95 -4.51
C ASN A 285 4.60 -11.55 -5.45
N THR A 286 4.79 -11.40 -6.76
CA THR A 286 3.83 -11.92 -7.75
C THR A 286 4.45 -12.06 -9.13
N PRO A 287 3.85 -12.76 -10.11
CA PRO A 287 4.24 -12.59 -11.50
C PRO A 287 3.86 -11.21 -12.05
N THR A 288 2.62 -10.80 -11.83
CA THR A 288 2.08 -9.56 -12.40
C THR A 288 1.44 -8.67 -11.34
N LEU A 289 1.87 -7.42 -11.28
CA LEU A 289 1.21 -6.38 -10.47
C LEU A 289 0.56 -5.34 -11.39
N LEU A 290 -0.75 -5.17 -11.26
CA LEU A 290 -1.52 -4.13 -11.94
C LEU A 290 -2.14 -3.18 -10.93
N ILE A 291 -1.88 -1.88 -11.11
CA ILE A 291 -2.51 -0.79 -10.35
C ILE A 291 -3.15 0.16 -11.33
N THR A 292 -4.48 0.29 -11.28
CA THR A 292 -5.17 1.12 -12.25
C THR A 292 -6.43 1.82 -11.74
N ASP A 293 -6.96 2.72 -12.56
CA ASP A 293 -8.23 3.43 -12.36
C ASP A 293 -8.34 4.24 -11.05
N GLY A 294 -7.23 4.84 -10.61
CA GLY A 294 -7.18 5.67 -9.39
C GLY A 294 -6.80 4.90 -8.11
N ALA A 295 -6.46 3.62 -8.22
CA ALA A 295 -6.01 2.78 -7.11
C ALA A 295 -4.61 3.14 -6.57
N GLN A 296 -4.35 2.88 -5.29
CA GLN A 296 -3.10 3.28 -4.64
C GLN A 296 -2.48 2.19 -3.78
N VAL A 297 -1.15 2.06 -3.81
CA VAL A 297 -0.37 1.24 -2.88
C VAL A 297 0.62 2.13 -2.16
N SER A 298 0.54 2.21 -0.83
CA SER A 298 1.24 3.26 -0.07
C SER A 298 1.78 2.79 1.28
N VAL A 299 3.04 3.15 1.56
CA VAL A 299 3.73 2.98 2.86
C VAL A 299 4.11 4.32 3.51
N SER A 300 3.36 5.37 3.16
CA SER A 300 3.72 6.77 3.46
C SER A 300 3.53 7.14 4.93
N THR A 301 4.16 8.25 5.34
CA THR A 301 3.97 8.85 6.67
C THR A 301 3.32 10.23 6.58
N PHE A 302 2.30 10.44 7.39
CA PHE A 302 1.58 11.71 7.59
C PHE A 302 1.83 12.30 8.99
N GLY A 303 2.46 11.54 9.88
CA GLY A 303 2.74 11.90 11.27
C GLY A 303 4.20 12.27 11.53
N GLU A 304 4.64 12.02 12.76
CA GLU A 304 6.04 12.22 13.19
C GLU A 304 6.88 10.94 13.04
N GLY A 305 6.23 9.77 13.04
CA GLY A 305 6.87 8.48 12.81
C GLY A 305 7.41 8.31 11.39
N VAL A 306 8.44 7.48 11.24
CA VAL A 306 9.09 7.21 9.95
C VAL A 306 8.20 6.34 9.05
N GLY A 307 8.16 6.64 7.75
CA GLY A 307 7.47 5.86 6.73
C GLY A 307 8.07 4.48 6.52
N GLY A 308 7.27 3.55 6.00
CA GLY A 308 7.66 2.16 5.78
C GLY A 308 8.38 1.99 4.45
N SER A 309 9.00 0.83 4.26
CA SER A 309 9.58 0.46 2.96
C SER A 309 8.62 -0.41 2.15
N LEU A 310 8.47 -0.10 0.86
CA LEU A 310 7.69 -0.88 -0.11
C LEU A 310 8.64 -1.65 -1.02
N THR A 311 8.57 -2.98 -0.97
CA THR A 311 9.35 -3.88 -1.84
C THR A 311 8.41 -4.64 -2.76
N ILE A 312 8.62 -4.49 -4.07
CA ILE A 312 7.83 -5.16 -5.11
C ILE A 312 8.77 -6.06 -5.91
N ASN A 313 8.48 -7.35 -5.90
CA ASN A 313 9.14 -8.36 -6.73
C ASN A 313 8.10 -8.96 -7.67
N ALA A 314 8.13 -8.52 -8.93
CA ALA A 314 7.23 -9.03 -9.96
C ALA A 314 8.00 -9.85 -11.00
N SER A 315 7.77 -11.16 -11.10
CA SER A 315 8.57 -12.02 -12.00
C SER A 315 8.28 -11.82 -13.49
N GLU A 316 7.20 -11.10 -13.85
CA GLU A 316 6.85 -10.79 -15.25
C GLU A 316 6.71 -9.28 -15.50
N SER A 317 5.85 -8.58 -14.75
CA SER A 317 5.64 -7.14 -14.96
C SER A 317 5.02 -6.38 -13.79
N VAL A 318 5.32 -5.08 -13.73
CA VAL A 318 4.60 -4.09 -12.94
C VAL A 318 4.00 -3.04 -13.88
N GLN A 319 2.69 -2.81 -13.76
CA GLN A 319 1.95 -1.83 -14.56
C GLN A 319 1.20 -0.88 -13.64
N VAL A 320 1.49 0.42 -13.77
CA VAL A 320 0.79 1.50 -13.06
C VAL A 320 0.16 2.43 -14.10
N ILE A 321 -1.16 2.43 -14.17
CA ILE A 321 -1.92 3.05 -15.27
C ILE A 321 -3.00 3.94 -14.66
N SER A 322 -3.02 5.23 -14.95
CA SER A 322 -3.99 6.15 -14.36
C SER A 322 -5.11 6.49 -15.33
N THR A 323 -6.07 5.58 -15.54
CA THR A 323 -7.27 5.93 -16.32
C THR A 323 -8.25 6.68 -15.41
N LEU A 324 -8.25 8.03 -15.50
CA LEU A 324 -9.10 8.89 -14.67
C LEU A 324 -10.21 9.54 -15.48
N ALA A 325 -11.35 9.73 -14.83
CA ALA A 325 -12.30 10.78 -15.20
C ALA A 325 -11.63 12.16 -15.05
N ALA A 326 -11.98 13.11 -15.92
CA ALA A 326 -11.27 14.39 -16.13
C ALA A 326 -11.25 15.37 -14.93
N ASP A 327 -11.87 15.01 -13.81
CA ASP A 327 -12.03 15.77 -12.57
C ASP A 327 -11.45 15.09 -11.32
N SER A 328 -10.90 13.88 -11.43
CA SER A 328 -10.33 13.15 -10.29
C SER A 328 -8.91 13.61 -9.95
N GLU A 329 -8.69 14.03 -8.69
CA GLU A 329 -7.34 14.26 -8.15
C GLU A 329 -6.62 12.95 -7.75
N PHE A 330 -7.35 11.84 -7.70
CA PHE A 330 -6.85 10.55 -7.24
C PHE A 330 -6.22 9.79 -8.39
N ARG A 331 -4.90 9.91 -8.53
CA ARG A 331 -4.10 9.19 -9.52
C ARG A 331 -3.76 7.78 -9.06
N SER A 332 -3.65 6.86 -10.02
CA SER A 332 -3.09 5.54 -9.74
C SER A 332 -1.63 5.67 -9.33
N GLY A 333 -1.19 4.97 -8.29
CA GLY A 333 0.20 5.08 -7.91
C GLY A 333 0.76 4.16 -6.84
N LEU A 334 2.09 4.16 -6.79
CA LEU A 334 2.94 3.55 -5.78
C LEU A 334 3.60 4.65 -4.96
N ALA A 335 3.50 4.62 -3.64
CA ALA A 335 3.96 5.72 -2.78
C ALA A 335 4.71 5.26 -1.53
N ALA A 336 5.87 5.86 -1.28
CA ALA A 336 6.59 5.83 -0.01
C ALA A 336 7.00 7.27 0.35
N GLN A 337 6.02 8.12 0.65
CA GLN A 337 6.21 9.57 0.73
C GLN A 337 6.17 10.10 2.16
N ALA A 338 6.83 11.24 2.39
CA ALA A 338 6.71 12.03 3.61
C ALA A 338 5.73 13.18 3.41
N HIS A 339 4.56 13.12 4.05
CA HIS A 339 3.60 14.23 4.10
C HIS A 339 3.73 15.04 5.40
N GLY A 340 4.20 14.40 6.48
CA GLY A 340 4.38 15.01 7.81
C GLY A 340 5.84 15.37 8.12
N LYS A 341 6.20 15.27 9.40
CA LYS A 341 7.57 15.50 9.90
C LYS A 341 8.43 14.23 9.84
N GLY A 342 7.79 13.07 9.85
CA GLY A 342 8.46 11.79 9.70
C GLY A 342 9.13 11.67 8.34
N LYS A 343 10.33 11.09 8.31
CA LYS A 343 11.03 10.78 7.05
C LYS A 343 10.29 9.68 6.30
N ALA A 344 10.29 9.74 4.97
CA ALA A 344 9.71 8.68 4.16
C ALA A 344 10.60 7.43 4.17
N GLY A 345 10.00 6.26 3.93
CA GLY A 345 10.75 5.02 3.70
C GLY A 345 11.09 4.82 2.23
N ASN A 346 11.70 3.67 1.91
CA ASN A 346 12.21 3.40 0.56
C ASN A 346 11.21 2.63 -0.31
N LEU A 347 11.33 2.79 -1.62
CA LEU A 347 10.56 2.05 -2.61
C LEU A 347 11.49 1.28 -3.54
N THR A 348 11.33 -0.04 -3.61
CA THR A 348 12.13 -0.93 -4.48
C THR A 348 11.21 -1.70 -5.41
N ILE A 349 11.50 -1.64 -6.72
CA ILE A 349 10.79 -2.38 -7.76
C ILE A 349 11.79 -3.28 -8.49
N SER A 350 11.55 -4.58 -8.49
CA SER A 350 12.32 -5.58 -9.23
C SER A 350 11.39 -6.34 -10.18
N THR A 351 11.59 -6.23 -11.50
CA THR A 351 10.73 -6.89 -12.49
C THR A 351 11.35 -6.95 -13.89
N PRO A 352 10.95 -7.85 -14.80
CA PRO A 352 11.38 -7.73 -16.20
C PRO A 352 10.88 -6.47 -16.90
N LYS A 353 9.64 -6.05 -16.64
CA LYS A 353 9.00 -4.91 -17.35
C LYS A 353 8.29 -3.99 -16.37
N LEU A 354 8.59 -2.70 -16.45
CA LEU A 354 7.89 -1.66 -15.70
C LEU A 354 7.23 -0.67 -16.67
N LEU A 355 5.91 -0.53 -16.58
CA LEU A 355 5.12 0.44 -17.32
C LEU A 355 4.44 1.43 -16.36
N ILE A 356 4.63 2.72 -16.61
CA ILE A 356 3.95 3.81 -15.90
C ILE A 356 3.33 4.73 -16.96
N THR A 357 2.01 4.82 -17.00
CA THR A 357 1.34 5.58 -18.06
C THR A 357 0.03 6.26 -17.66
N ASP A 358 -0.51 7.06 -18.57
CA ASP A 358 -1.76 7.80 -18.45
C ASP A 358 -1.84 8.74 -17.23
N GLY A 359 -0.72 9.32 -16.78
CA GLY A 359 -0.67 10.22 -15.63
C GLY A 359 -0.47 9.53 -14.28
N ALA A 360 -0.16 8.22 -14.28
CA ALA A 360 0.18 7.47 -13.09
C ALA A 360 1.48 7.97 -12.43
N PHE A 361 1.61 7.75 -11.12
CA PHE A 361 2.81 8.16 -10.38
C PHE A 361 3.41 7.03 -9.55
N VAL A 362 4.74 7.04 -9.48
CA VAL A 362 5.52 6.21 -8.56
C VAL A 362 6.48 7.14 -7.83
N SER A 363 6.36 7.24 -6.50
CA SER A 363 7.14 8.23 -5.76
C SER A 363 7.58 7.80 -4.37
N ALA A 364 8.82 8.15 -4.03
CA ALA A 364 9.35 8.14 -2.67
C ALA A 364 9.74 9.56 -2.18
N GLY A 365 9.13 10.59 -2.76
CA GLY A 365 9.47 12.00 -2.47
C GLY A 365 8.93 12.52 -1.13
N THR A 366 9.00 13.85 -0.98
CA THR A 366 8.42 14.56 0.17
C THR A 366 7.47 15.66 -0.26
N LEU A 367 6.40 15.81 0.52
CA LEU A 367 5.40 16.88 0.45
C LEU A 367 5.37 17.71 1.74
N GLY A 368 6.18 17.34 2.74
CA GLY A 368 6.15 17.93 4.08
C GLY A 368 7.54 18.33 4.60
N GLU A 369 7.69 18.25 5.91
CA GLU A 369 8.94 18.62 6.61
C GLU A 369 9.94 17.45 6.64
N GLY A 370 9.45 16.22 6.67
CA GLY A 370 10.28 15.02 6.62
C GLY A 370 10.98 14.84 5.27
N ASN A 371 12.20 14.33 5.28
CA ASN A 371 12.93 14.04 4.03
C ASN A 371 12.24 12.91 3.25
N GLY A 372 12.33 12.98 1.93
CA GLY A 372 11.96 11.89 1.03
C GLY A 372 12.88 10.67 1.20
N GLY A 373 12.39 9.52 0.76
CA GLY A 373 13.09 8.24 0.78
C GLY A 373 13.72 7.91 -0.57
N GLY A 374 14.42 6.78 -0.61
CA GLY A 374 15.07 6.29 -1.80
C GLY A 374 14.12 5.52 -2.73
N LEU A 375 14.34 5.64 -4.04
CA LEU A 375 13.67 4.85 -5.06
C LEU A 375 14.70 4.01 -5.81
N THR A 376 14.50 2.69 -5.87
CA THR A 376 15.35 1.76 -6.62
C THR A 376 14.51 0.98 -7.62
N VAL A 377 14.87 1.07 -8.90
CA VAL A 377 14.19 0.38 -9.99
C VAL A 377 15.19 -0.55 -10.68
N ASN A 378 15.01 -1.86 -10.50
CA ASN A 378 15.85 -2.91 -11.07
C ASN A 378 15.04 -3.68 -12.09
N VAL A 379 15.23 -3.39 -13.38
CA VAL A 379 14.36 -3.91 -14.44
C VAL A 379 15.13 -4.63 -15.53
N THR A 380 14.89 -5.93 -15.71
CA THR A 380 15.76 -6.77 -16.56
C THR A 380 15.49 -6.68 -18.05
N GLU A 381 14.42 -6.04 -18.50
CA GLU A 381 14.13 -5.84 -19.94
C GLU A 381 13.88 -4.37 -20.29
N LEU A 382 12.86 -3.74 -19.70
CA LEU A 382 12.39 -2.43 -20.17
C LEU A 382 11.64 -1.63 -19.09
N VAL A 383 12.06 -0.37 -18.90
CA VAL A 383 11.30 0.66 -18.20
C VAL A 383 10.65 1.60 -19.21
N GLN A 384 9.33 1.75 -19.13
CA GLN A 384 8.52 2.68 -19.92
C GLN A 384 7.78 3.66 -19.00
N VAL A 385 8.00 4.96 -19.21
CA VAL A 385 7.23 6.04 -18.56
C VAL A 385 6.66 6.91 -19.67
N MET A 386 5.33 6.90 -19.84
CA MET A 386 4.72 7.43 -21.07
C MET A 386 3.48 8.26 -20.78
N GLY A 387 3.33 9.37 -21.48
CA GLY A 387 2.08 10.11 -21.53
C GLY A 387 1.76 10.96 -20.31
N THR A 388 0.52 11.46 -20.34
CA THR A 388 -0.12 12.28 -19.31
C THR A 388 -1.53 11.74 -19.05
N SER A 389 -2.19 12.22 -18.00
CA SER A 389 -3.62 12.01 -17.80
C SER A 389 -4.42 12.50 -19.01
N SER A 390 -5.64 11.97 -19.14
CA SER A 390 -6.57 12.28 -20.23
C SER A 390 -6.89 13.77 -20.37
N ASP A 391 -6.84 14.53 -19.27
CA ASP A 391 -7.03 15.99 -19.23
C ASP A 391 -5.73 16.80 -19.41
N GLY A 392 -4.59 16.12 -19.59
CA GLY A 392 -3.25 16.71 -19.74
C GLY A 392 -2.69 17.34 -18.46
N LYS A 393 -3.38 17.26 -17.31
CA LYS A 393 -2.96 17.94 -16.07
C LYS A 393 -1.82 17.24 -15.35
N PHE A 394 -1.74 15.91 -15.45
CA PHE A 394 -0.80 15.11 -14.70
C PHE A 394 0.10 14.32 -15.65
N ALA A 395 1.41 14.58 -15.59
CA ALA A 395 2.37 13.73 -16.27
C ALA A 395 2.48 12.36 -15.58
N SER A 396 2.72 11.32 -16.38
CA SER A 396 3.20 10.04 -15.86
C SER A 396 4.57 10.26 -15.23
N ALA A 397 4.77 9.77 -14.01
CA ALA A 397 5.87 10.20 -13.17
C ALA A 397 6.56 9.05 -12.43
N LEU A 398 7.88 9.08 -12.43
CA LEU A 398 8.72 8.25 -11.56
C LEU A 398 9.69 9.18 -10.81
N ALA A 399 9.51 9.37 -9.50
CA ALA A 399 10.13 10.53 -8.85
C ALA A 399 10.42 10.41 -7.33
N VAL A 400 11.51 11.05 -6.89
CA VAL A 400 11.86 11.26 -5.46
C VAL A 400 11.80 12.74 -5.08
N GLN A 401 10.91 13.49 -5.71
CA GLN A 401 10.86 14.95 -5.67
C GLN A 401 10.51 15.52 -4.29
N ALA A 402 11.17 16.63 -3.92
CA ALA A 402 10.71 17.53 -2.88
C ALA A 402 9.68 18.49 -3.48
N SER A 403 8.43 18.41 -3.03
CA SER A 403 7.29 19.10 -3.65
C SER A 403 7.23 20.57 -3.27
N ARG A 404 6.38 21.34 -3.95
CA ARG A 404 6.19 22.75 -3.63
C ARG A 404 5.68 22.90 -2.20
N GLY A 405 6.36 23.70 -1.40
CA GLY A 405 6.03 23.91 0.01
C GLY A 405 6.65 22.90 0.98
N SER A 406 7.34 21.85 0.50
CA SER A 406 8.09 20.95 1.38
C SER A 406 9.39 21.63 1.86
N THR A 407 9.78 21.37 3.11
CA THR A 407 11.08 21.77 3.66
C THR A 407 12.04 20.59 3.78
N GLY A 408 11.52 19.36 3.67
CA GLY A 408 12.33 18.15 3.58
C GLY A 408 13.08 18.04 2.24
N ASN A 409 14.24 17.37 2.28
CA ASN A 409 15.05 17.12 1.10
C ASN A 409 14.50 15.94 0.28
N ALA A 410 14.72 15.97 -1.03
CA ALA A 410 14.49 14.85 -1.92
C ALA A 410 15.46 13.68 -1.65
N GLY A 411 15.07 12.46 -2.00
CA GLY A 411 15.88 11.24 -1.79
C GLY A 411 16.75 10.86 -2.99
N ASP A 412 17.43 9.71 -2.88
CA ASP A 412 18.22 9.15 -3.97
C ASP A 412 17.37 8.24 -4.86
N PHE A 413 17.63 8.27 -6.17
CA PHE A 413 16.89 7.50 -7.16
C PHE A 413 17.84 6.79 -8.11
N SER A 414 17.79 5.45 -8.10
CA SER A 414 18.55 4.59 -9.01
C SER A 414 17.63 3.84 -9.97
N ILE A 415 18.00 3.83 -11.26
CA ILE A 415 17.39 2.99 -12.29
C ILE A 415 18.48 2.12 -12.90
N SER A 416 18.29 0.79 -12.90
CA SER A 416 19.13 -0.18 -13.59
C SER A 416 18.28 -0.98 -14.57
N THR A 417 18.57 -0.90 -15.86
CA THR A 417 17.79 -1.62 -16.90
C THR A 417 18.57 -1.81 -18.19
N PRO A 418 18.15 -2.65 -19.14
CA PRO A 418 18.66 -2.56 -20.51
C PRO A 418 18.17 -1.30 -21.23
N LYS A 419 16.88 -0.99 -21.11
CA LYS A 419 16.22 0.06 -21.88
C LYS A 419 15.36 0.95 -20.98
N LEU A 420 15.59 2.25 -21.05
CA LEU A 420 14.73 3.28 -20.46
C LEU A 420 14.09 4.10 -21.59
N LEU A 421 12.76 4.11 -21.65
CA LEU A 421 11.97 4.89 -22.59
C LEU A 421 11.05 5.86 -21.83
N ILE A 422 11.19 7.16 -22.13
CA ILE A 422 10.39 8.23 -21.56
C ILE A 422 9.76 9.03 -22.71
N THR A 423 8.43 9.02 -22.83
CA THR A 423 7.77 9.66 -23.98
C THR A 423 6.51 10.46 -23.62
N ASP A 424 6.10 11.30 -24.58
CA ASP A 424 4.78 11.92 -24.65
C ASP A 424 4.39 12.76 -23.42
N GLY A 425 5.35 13.51 -22.86
CA GLY A 425 5.16 14.40 -21.72
C GLY A 425 5.41 13.79 -20.34
N ALA A 426 5.79 12.52 -20.26
CA ALA A 426 6.17 11.86 -19.01
C ALA A 426 7.51 12.36 -18.44
N PHE A 427 7.70 12.25 -17.12
CA PHE A 427 8.95 12.68 -16.47
C PHE A 427 9.52 11.67 -15.46
N VAL A 428 10.84 11.72 -15.33
CA VAL A 428 11.61 11.00 -14.29
C VAL A 428 12.49 12.02 -13.57
N SER A 429 12.36 12.14 -12.25
CA SER A 429 12.96 13.29 -11.56
C SER A 429 13.36 13.05 -10.10
N ALA A 430 14.49 13.66 -9.73
CA ALA A 430 14.94 13.85 -8.36
C ALA A 430 15.00 15.36 -8.00
N SER A 431 14.16 16.18 -8.63
CA SER A 431 14.20 17.64 -8.47
C SER A 431 13.63 18.11 -7.12
N THR A 432 13.88 19.37 -6.78
CA THR A 432 13.17 20.10 -5.72
C THR A 432 12.34 21.25 -6.29
N LEU A 433 11.11 21.37 -5.82
CA LEU A 433 10.20 22.50 -6.02
C LEU A 433 9.98 23.29 -4.72
N GLY A 434 10.58 22.83 -3.61
CA GLY A 434 10.40 23.34 -2.26
C GLY A 434 11.63 24.05 -1.70
N GLU A 435 11.73 24.12 -0.38
CA GLU A 435 12.90 24.71 0.31
C GLU A 435 14.02 23.70 0.53
N GLY A 436 13.70 22.41 0.63
CA GLY A 436 14.69 21.35 0.74
C GLY A 436 15.44 21.09 -0.57
N ASP A 437 16.60 20.45 -0.47
CA ASP A 437 17.48 20.18 -1.61
C ASP A 437 16.93 19.09 -2.53
N GLY A 438 17.32 19.17 -3.81
CA GLY A 438 17.10 18.12 -4.81
C GLY A 438 17.97 16.88 -4.55
N GLY A 439 17.48 15.73 -5.01
CA GLY A 439 18.10 14.43 -4.80
C GLY A 439 19.04 14.00 -5.93
N SER A 440 19.63 12.81 -5.81
CA SER A 440 20.48 12.26 -6.87
C SER A 440 19.72 11.25 -7.73
N LEU A 441 19.71 11.46 -9.05
CA LEU A 441 19.21 10.50 -10.04
C LEU A 441 20.40 9.81 -10.74
N SER A 442 20.51 8.50 -10.58
CA SER A 442 21.49 7.66 -11.24
C SER A 442 20.80 6.66 -12.17
N ILE A 443 21.12 6.73 -13.45
CA ILE A 443 20.55 5.86 -14.49
C ILE A 443 21.68 5.02 -15.08
N HIS A 444 21.51 3.71 -15.00
CA HIS A 444 22.34 2.72 -15.67
C HIS A 444 21.47 1.93 -16.65
N ALA A 445 21.56 2.27 -17.94
CA ALA A 445 20.83 1.61 -19.01
C ALA A 445 21.79 0.89 -19.96
N SER A 446 21.94 -0.43 -19.89
CA SER A 446 23.02 -1.12 -20.64
C SER A 446 22.91 -0.99 -22.16
N GLU A 447 21.70 -0.80 -22.71
CA GLU A 447 21.47 -0.64 -24.15
C GLU A 447 21.11 0.80 -24.53
N SER A 448 20.08 1.39 -23.93
CA SER A 448 19.65 2.75 -24.33
C SER A 448 18.85 3.52 -23.29
N VAL A 449 19.04 4.84 -23.29
CA VAL A 449 18.12 5.82 -22.71
C VAL A 449 17.51 6.65 -23.85
N GLN A 450 16.18 6.68 -23.93
CA GLN A 450 15.43 7.45 -24.92
C GLN A 450 14.44 8.37 -24.23
N VAL A 451 14.56 9.68 -24.48
CA VAL A 451 13.62 10.71 -23.98
C VAL A 451 13.06 11.43 -25.20
N ILE A 452 11.77 11.28 -25.47
CA ILE A 452 11.20 11.66 -26.77
C ILE A 452 9.87 12.40 -26.60
N GLY A 453 9.76 13.57 -27.22
CA GLY A 453 8.49 14.23 -27.42
C GLY A 453 8.03 15.13 -26.28
N ILE A 454 6.78 15.54 -26.43
CA ILE A 454 6.01 16.42 -25.56
C ILE A 454 4.61 15.80 -25.39
N SER A 455 3.84 16.24 -24.41
CA SER A 455 2.45 15.85 -24.23
C SER A 455 1.61 16.24 -25.44
N ALA A 456 0.48 15.55 -25.63
CA ALA A 456 -0.42 15.79 -26.76
C ALA A 456 -0.96 17.24 -26.80
N ASP A 457 -1.08 17.91 -25.65
CA ASP A 457 -1.49 19.31 -25.55
C ASP A 457 -0.33 20.32 -25.71
N GLY A 458 0.89 19.81 -25.90
CA GLY A 458 2.12 20.56 -26.08
C GLY A 458 2.63 21.30 -24.85
N LYS A 459 2.06 21.07 -23.67
CA LYS A 459 2.43 21.81 -22.45
C LYS A 459 3.58 21.18 -21.66
N LEU A 460 3.75 19.87 -21.75
CA LEU A 460 4.68 19.13 -20.91
C LEU A 460 5.72 18.45 -21.80
N ALA A 461 6.99 18.79 -21.65
CA ALA A 461 8.07 18.08 -22.30
C ALA A 461 8.36 16.76 -21.57
N SER A 462 8.68 15.71 -22.33
CA SER A 462 9.27 14.52 -21.72
C SER A 462 10.63 14.85 -21.15
N GLY A 463 10.96 14.32 -19.96
CA GLY A 463 12.23 14.69 -19.37
C GLY A 463 12.83 13.85 -18.25
N LEU A 464 14.14 14.01 -18.14
CA LEU A 464 14.97 13.62 -17.00
C LEU A 464 15.38 14.88 -16.24
N ALA A 465 15.15 14.93 -14.93
CA ALA A 465 15.43 16.14 -14.16
C ALA A 465 16.05 15.90 -12.77
N ALA A 466 17.01 16.73 -12.40
CA ALA A 466 17.48 16.92 -11.03
C ALA A 466 17.68 18.43 -10.78
N GLN A 467 16.60 19.20 -10.97
CA GLN A 467 16.61 20.66 -10.90
C GLN A 467 16.21 21.19 -9.52
N ALA A 468 16.51 22.44 -9.27
CA ALA A 468 15.91 23.25 -8.21
C ALA A 468 15.04 24.34 -8.83
N GLN A 469 13.73 24.29 -8.58
CA GLN A 469 12.81 25.39 -8.91
C GLN A 469 12.46 26.22 -7.67
N GLY A 470 12.70 25.68 -6.48
CA GLY A 470 12.52 26.36 -5.20
C GLY A 470 13.82 26.97 -4.66
N ARG A 471 13.94 27.02 -3.33
CA ARG A 471 15.10 27.61 -2.64
C ARG A 471 16.25 26.63 -2.41
N GLY A 472 15.97 25.34 -2.34
CA GLY A 472 16.98 24.31 -2.14
C GLY A 472 17.92 24.16 -3.33
N ASP A 473 19.04 23.50 -3.13
CA ASP A 473 20.04 23.27 -4.16
C ASP A 473 19.57 22.19 -5.15
N ALA A 474 20.00 22.29 -6.41
CA ALA A 474 19.69 21.29 -7.42
C ALA A 474 20.53 20.02 -7.22
N GLY A 475 19.93 18.88 -7.56
CA GLY A 475 20.52 17.56 -7.37
C GLY A 475 21.56 17.16 -8.42
N LYS A 476 21.94 15.88 -8.39
CA LYS A 476 22.86 15.28 -9.36
C LYS A 476 22.11 14.38 -10.34
N LEU A 477 22.44 14.44 -11.62
CA LEU A 477 22.00 13.47 -12.62
C LEU A 477 23.21 12.75 -13.22
N THR A 478 23.25 11.43 -13.13
CA THR A 478 24.24 10.58 -13.79
C THR A 478 23.54 9.63 -14.75
N ILE A 479 23.95 9.62 -16.01
CA ILE A 479 23.43 8.72 -17.04
C ILE A 479 24.59 7.89 -17.58
N SER A 480 24.49 6.57 -17.49
CA SER A 480 25.43 5.61 -18.06
C SER A 480 24.68 4.70 -19.02
N THR A 481 25.04 4.72 -20.30
CA THR A 481 24.36 3.91 -21.32
C THR A 481 25.23 3.64 -22.55
N ALA A 482 24.81 2.75 -23.45
CA ALA A 482 25.40 2.67 -24.78
C ALA A 482 24.90 3.81 -25.68
N LYS A 483 23.58 4.04 -25.71
CA LYS A 483 22.94 5.03 -26.60
C LYS A 483 22.04 5.98 -25.82
N LEU A 484 22.32 7.28 -25.89
CA LEU A 484 21.42 8.32 -25.39
C LEU A 484 20.75 9.04 -26.58
N LEU A 485 19.42 9.01 -26.62
CA LEU A 485 18.60 9.77 -27.58
C LEU A 485 17.69 10.74 -26.83
N ILE A 486 17.76 12.01 -27.21
CA ILE A 486 16.84 13.06 -26.75
C ILE A 486 16.25 13.69 -28.01
N ALA A 487 14.94 13.58 -28.20
CA ALA A 487 14.32 13.95 -29.46
C ALA A 487 12.97 14.65 -29.32
N ASN A 488 12.59 15.36 -30.39
CA ASN A 488 11.25 15.91 -30.62
C ASN A 488 10.74 16.84 -29.49
N GLY A 489 11.61 17.68 -28.94
CA GLY A 489 11.27 18.65 -27.90
C GLY A 489 11.44 18.16 -26.46
N ALA A 490 11.96 16.93 -26.28
CA ALA A 490 12.30 16.39 -24.98
C ALA A 490 13.52 17.08 -24.35
N VAL A 491 13.60 17.04 -23.01
CA VAL A 491 14.65 17.74 -22.26
C VAL A 491 15.32 16.85 -21.20
N VAL A 492 16.63 16.99 -21.08
CA VAL A 492 17.40 16.48 -19.93
C VAL A 492 17.98 17.68 -19.21
N THR A 493 17.70 17.82 -17.92
CA THR A 493 18.03 19.05 -17.23
C THR A 493 18.49 18.88 -15.79
N VAL A 494 19.58 19.58 -15.50
CA VAL A 494 20.06 19.87 -14.15
C VAL A 494 20.25 21.37 -14.02
N GLY A 495 20.08 21.90 -12.82
CA GLY A 495 20.31 23.32 -12.58
C GLY A 495 19.20 23.97 -11.79
N THR A 496 19.35 25.27 -11.61
CA THR A 496 18.47 26.08 -10.78
C THR A 496 17.66 27.05 -11.64
N LEU A 497 16.34 27.02 -11.47
CA LEU A 497 15.43 28.10 -11.86
C LEU A 497 15.11 29.02 -10.67
N GLY A 498 15.44 28.57 -9.45
CA GLY A 498 15.22 29.28 -8.19
C GLY A 498 16.48 29.93 -7.61
N GLU A 499 16.56 29.97 -6.28
CA GLU A 499 17.64 30.66 -5.53
C GLU A 499 18.84 29.76 -5.21
N GLY A 500 18.64 28.44 -5.11
CA GLY A 500 19.69 27.47 -4.78
C GLY A 500 20.71 27.27 -5.89
N ASP A 501 21.84 26.64 -5.56
CA ASP A 501 22.92 26.36 -6.50
C ASP A 501 22.53 25.31 -7.56
N GLY A 502 23.10 25.42 -8.75
CA GLY A 502 22.85 24.50 -9.86
C GLY A 502 23.57 23.15 -9.69
N GLY A 503 22.92 22.08 -10.13
CA GLY A 503 23.34 20.70 -9.96
C GLY A 503 24.37 20.22 -11.00
N ASN A 504 24.76 18.95 -10.87
CA ASN A 504 25.75 18.32 -11.75
C ASN A 504 25.11 17.29 -12.68
N LEU A 505 25.41 17.38 -13.98
CA LEU A 505 25.05 16.37 -14.98
C LEU A 505 26.30 15.65 -15.47
N ASN A 506 26.31 14.34 -15.35
CA ASN A 506 27.32 13.47 -15.96
C ASN A 506 26.65 12.51 -16.93
N VAL A 507 27.07 12.54 -18.20
CA VAL A 507 26.59 11.62 -19.23
C VAL A 507 27.76 10.80 -19.75
N ASN A 508 27.68 9.49 -19.57
CA ASN A 508 28.61 8.52 -20.12
C ASN A 508 27.85 7.63 -21.12
N ALA A 509 27.99 7.92 -22.41
CA ALA A 509 27.45 7.11 -23.48
C ALA A 509 28.60 6.43 -24.25
N SER A 510 28.64 5.09 -24.25
CA SER A 510 29.77 4.37 -24.87
C SER A 510 29.70 4.31 -26.40
N GLU A 511 28.51 4.47 -27.00
CA GLU A 511 28.34 4.45 -28.46
C GLU A 511 27.91 5.80 -29.03
N SER A 512 26.85 6.43 -28.52
CA SER A 512 26.33 7.67 -29.11
C SER A 512 25.48 8.54 -28.18
N VAL A 513 25.50 9.84 -28.45
CA VAL A 513 24.56 10.84 -27.90
C VAL A 513 23.93 11.58 -29.08
N TYR A 514 22.61 11.50 -29.21
CA TYR A 514 21.83 12.25 -30.19
C TYR A 514 20.87 13.21 -29.49
N VAL A 515 20.94 14.49 -29.84
CA VAL A 515 19.98 15.52 -29.44
C VAL A 515 19.41 16.12 -30.72
N ILE A 516 18.17 15.76 -31.08
CA ILE A 516 17.64 16.04 -32.43
C ILE A 516 16.19 16.50 -32.44
N GLY A 517 15.88 17.42 -33.35
CA GLY A 517 14.52 17.84 -33.63
C GLY A 517 13.91 18.76 -32.57
N GLU A 518 12.70 19.20 -32.88
CA GLU A 518 11.87 20.11 -32.09
C GLU A 518 10.51 19.45 -31.89
N SER A 519 9.73 19.98 -30.96
CA SER A 519 8.33 19.61 -30.79
C SER A 519 7.54 19.84 -32.09
N ALA A 520 6.42 19.14 -32.24
CA ALA A 520 5.61 19.19 -33.46
C ALA A 520 5.10 20.61 -33.80
N ASP A 521 4.95 21.48 -32.79
CA ASP A 521 4.58 22.89 -32.94
C ASP A 521 5.79 23.82 -33.19
N GLY A 522 7.01 23.30 -33.20
CA GLY A 522 8.25 24.05 -33.37
C GLY A 522 8.62 24.96 -32.19
N MET A 523 7.93 24.87 -31.05
CA MET A 523 8.14 25.77 -29.91
C MET A 523 9.21 25.30 -28.93
N SER A 524 9.49 23.99 -28.88
CA SER A 524 10.42 23.38 -27.93
C SER A 524 11.49 22.58 -28.67
N SER A 525 12.73 23.06 -28.65
CA SER A 525 13.85 22.28 -29.18
C SER A 525 14.32 21.22 -28.17
N SER A 526 14.76 20.07 -28.68
CA SER A 526 15.35 19.04 -27.82
C SER A 526 16.66 19.54 -27.19
N ALA A 527 16.86 19.29 -25.89
CA ALA A 527 18.01 19.89 -25.19
C ALA A 527 18.58 19.05 -24.04
N ILE A 528 19.89 19.15 -23.85
CA ILE A 528 20.59 18.83 -22.59
C ILE A 528 21.00 20.16 -21.96
N ILE A 529 20.46 20.46 -20.78
CA ILE A 529 20.65 21.75 -20.12
C ILE A 529 21.29 21.54 -18.76
N SER A 530 22.44 22.17 -18.54
CA SER A 530 23.03 22.39 -17.23
C SER A 530 23.19 23.89 -17.03
N ALA A 531 22.48 24.48 -16.05
CA ALA A 531 22.52 25.92 -15.82
C ALA A 531 22.71 26.25 -14.33
N GLN A 532 23.66 27.15 -14.06
CA GLN A 532 23.75 27.88 -12.80
C GLN A 532 23.20 29.30 -13.02
N ARG A 533 22.07 29.65 -12.41
CA ARG A 533 21.73 31.06 -12.18
C ARG A 533 22.33 31.48 -10.84
N LYS A 534 23.63 31.81 -10.80
CA LYS A 534 24.09 32.73 -9.76
C LYS A 534 23.56 34.11 -10.12
N ARG A 535 22.50 34.54 -9.43
CA ARG A 535 22.04 35.93 -9.50
C ARG A 535 23.23 36.81 -9.16
N ILE A 536 23.38 37.80 -10.02
CA ILE A 536 24.48 38.72 -10.13
C ILE A 536 24.54 39.59 -8.85
N GLU A 537 25.15 39.10 -7.76
CA GLU A 537 25.58 39.97 -6.65
C GLU A 537 26.91 40.66 -6.99
N TYR A 538 27.66 40.10 -7.94
CA TYR A 538 28.95 40.66 -8.35
C TYR A 538 28.81 41.94 -9.19
N LEU A 539 27.80 42.05 -10.07
CA LEU A 539 27.57 43.31 -10.80
C LEU A 539 26.82 44.35 -9.95
N GLU A 540 26.00 43.98 -8.96
CA GLU A 540 25.39 45.00 -8.08
C GLU A 540 26.41 45.63 -7.13
N LYS A 541 27.35 44.84 -6.57
CA LYS A 541 28.46 45.40 -5.77
C LYS A 541 29.45 46.19 -6.61
N SER A 542 29.77 45.74 -7.84
CA SER A 542 30.65 46.53 -8.72
C SER A 542 29.98 47.82 -9.18
N PHE A 543 28.67 47.80 -9.49
CA PHE A 543 27.93 48.98 -9.91
C PHE A 543 27.72 49.96 -8.76
N GLN A 544 27.51 49.49 -7.51
CA GLN A 544 27.45 50.37 -6.34
C GLN A 544 28.82 50.96 -5.96
N GLN A 545 29.92 50.20 -6.06
CA GLN A 545 31.28 50.75 -5.89
C GLN A 545 31.64 51.76 -6.98
N GLU A 546 31.17 51.57 -8.22
CA GLU A 546 31.38 52.49 -9.33
C GLU A 546 30.53 53.77 -9.17
N ILE A 547 29.32 53.67 -8.61
CA ILE A 547 28.46 54.83 -8.22
C ILE A 547 29.04 55.61 -7.02
N GLU A 548 29.65 54.95 -6.04
CA GLU A 548 30.30 55.62 -4.91
C GLU A 548 31.61 56.31 -5.32
N SER A 549 32.40 55.71 -6.21
CA SER A 549 33.65 56.32 -6.70
C SER A 549 33.43 57.54 -7.60
N THR A 550 32.26 57.65 -8.26
CA THR A 550 31.90 58.82 -9.09
C THR A 550 31.31 59.99 -8.30
N LYS A 551 30.86 59.78 -7.05
CA LYS A 551 30.39 60.86 -6.15
C LYS A 551 31.50 61.64 -5.45
N SER A 552 32.77 61.21 -5.55
CA SER A 552 33.90 61.85 -4.88
C SER A 552 34.66 62.88 -5.73
N ILE A 553 34.22 63.18 -6.96
CA ILE A 553 34.87 64.19 -7.80
C ILE A 553 34.22 65.56 -7.52
N GLU A 554 34.73 66.27 -6.51
CA GLU A 554 34.45 67.70 -6.31
C GLU A 554 35.00 68.52 -7.49
N PRO A 555 34.26 69.51 -8.01
CA PRO A 555 34.76 70.40 -9.04
C PRO A 555 35.74 71.40 -8.41
N LYS A 556 37.04 71.27 -8.70
CA LYS A 556 37.99 72.37 -8.49
C LYS A 556 37.57 73.55 -9.37
N GLN A 557 36.97 74.56 -8.75
CA GLN A 557 36.70 75.86 -9.35
C GLN A 557 38.02 76.54 -9.76
N LYS A 558 38.02 77.10 -10.97
CA LYS A 558 38.98 78.09 -11.44
C LYS A 558 38.91 79.36 -10.58
N GLN A 559 40.05 79.80 -10.07
CA GLN A 559 40.59 81.15 -10.32
C GLN A 559 42.10 81.15 -10.10
#